data_AF-L9X413-F1
#
_entry.id   AF-L9X413-F1
#
_cell.length_a   1.000
_cell.length_b   1.000
_cell.length_c   1.000
_cell.angle_alpha   90.00
_cell.angle_beta   90.00
_cell.angle_gamma   90.00
#
_symmetry.space_group_name_H-M   'P 1'
#
loop_
_entity.id
_entity.type
_entity.pdbx_description
1 polymer ?
#
loop_
_entity_poly.entity_id
_entity_poly.type
_entity_poly.pdbx_seq_one_letter_code
_entity_poly.pdbx_strand_id
1 'polypeptide(L)'
;MSAFGRPLMALVVFVLVLATLGAGSVVFDAAGDGSEPPREFATVDNETSALWPYTSRATAFDGRTLALNLIVYGDTEETALHLTEQSEGDWNETDEEEADVGGAEDDEAVFGTATAWGNAEGSTRYTYASPTPDPDDGIWLAESYELHDGTYLGTRHHIRAYESPADENWTAMQAHQEHWDWFHLRHTVDSIEESQQYVETEFMGRWFVDDVTRVHMDNDRSSDGDGWVTVVDLADRPTALTVPFVGLLGASVLRRFDRASVVRYWGTPRVRNAIALPVSLIAVYLFVRFGAIALEGALPSLDPRIVAAPFYPLIFGGLPVCTYVFARRLDRPTAFSAASIGFAVAILLDYTLLGVTQLPVNVLVHRFSAAVALGFVAVGASHAERFDSERHGYVRTGVILWVVILLLPLLQFV
;
A
#
# COMPACT_ATOMS: atom_id res chain seq x y z
N MET A 1 -4.06 -31.83 -34.72
CA MET A 1 -4.10 -30.60 -33.90
C MET A 1 -2.68 -30.25 -33.52
N SER A 2 -2.14 -29.16 -34.07
CA SER A 2 -0.71 -28.83 -34.03
C SER A 2 -0.25 -28.36 -32.65
N ALA A 3 1.01 -28.64 -32.30
CA ALA A 3 1.64 -28.31 -31.02
C ALA A 3 1.64 -26.81 -30.67
N PHE A 4 1.39 -25.94 -31.67
CA PHE A 4 1.21 -24.49 -31.51
C PHE A 4 -0.08 -24.08 -30.78
N GLY A 5 -1.11 -24.93 -30.72
CA GLY A 5 -2.40 -24.55 -30.13
C GLY A 5 -2.44 -24.57 -28.60
N ARG A 6 -1.62 -25.40 -27.94
CA ARG A 6 -1.67 -25.62 -26.49
C ARG A 6 -1.15 -24.44 -25.63
N PRO A 7 -0.01 -23.79 -25.95
CA PRO A 7 0.45 -22.63 -25.18
C PRO A 7 -0.40 -21.38 -25.43
N LEU A 8 -0.95 -21.23 -26.65
CA LEU A 8 -1.89 -20.15 -26.97
C LEU A 8 -3.21 -20.36 -26.23
N MET A 9 -3.72 -21.59 -26.17
CA MET A 9 -4.95 -21.90 -25.43
C MET A 9 -4.76 -21.77 -23.92
N ALA A 10 -3.58 -22.13 -23.38
CA ALA A 10 -3.25 -21.88 -21.98
C ALA A 10 -3.12 -20.38 -21.67
N LEU A 11 -2.51 -19.58 -22.56
CA LEU A 11 -2.47 -18.13 -22.44
C LEU A 11 -3.87 -17.52 -22.51
N VAL A 12 -4.71 -17.94 -23.47
CA VAL A 12 -6.09 -17.47 -23.59
C VAL A 12 -6.90 -17.85 -22.36
N VAL A 13 -6.77 -19.09 -21.85
CA VAL A 13 -7.45 -19.52 -20.62
C VAL A 13 -6.92 -18.77 -19.40
N PHE A 14 -5.61 -18.52 -19.29
CA PHE A 14 -5.05 -17.77 -18.17
C PHE A 14 -5.41 -16.29 -18.21
N VAL A 15 -5.40 -15.66 -19.39
CA VAL A 15 -5.90 -14.29 -19.60
C VAL A 15 -7.41 -14.24 -19.36
N LEU A 16 -8.17 -15.26 -19.77
CA LEU A 16 -9.60 -15.36 -19.42
C LEU A 16 -9.77 -15.52 -17.92
N VAL A 17 -8.98 -16.35 -17.25
CA VAL A 17 -9.05 -16.57 -15.79
C VAL A 17 -8.67 -15.31 -15.04
N LEU A 18 -7.62 -14.60 -15.44
CA LEU A 18 -7.26 -13.29 -14.90
C LEU A 18 -8.31 -12.23 -15.22
N ALA A 19 -8.89 -12.23 -16.41
CA ALA A 19 -9.98 -11.34 -16.78
C ALA A 19 -11.29 -11.71 -16.06
N THR A 20 -11.53 -12.97 -15.70
CA THR A 20 -12.69 -13.42 -14.90
C THR A 20 -12.42 -13.40 -13.41
N LEU A 21 -11.18 -13.21 -12.96
CA LEU A 21 -10.84 -12.90 -11.57
C LEU A 21 -10.87 -11.38 -11.38
N GLY A 22 -10.42 -10.61 -12.37
CA GLY A 22 -10.58 -9.15 -12.45
C GLY A 22 -12.01 -8.71 -12.79
N ALA A 23 -12.77 -9.50 -13.55
CA ALA A 23 -14.22 -9.33 -13.78
C ALA A 23 -15.06 -10.33 -12.96
N GLY A 24 -14.45 -11.06 -12.03
CA GLY A 24 -15.14 -12.01 -11.14
C GLY A 24 -16.10 -11.32 -10.19
N SER A 25 -15.97 -9.99 -10.09
CA SER A 25 -16.89 -9.09 -9.40
C SER A 25 -18.18 -8.80 -10.19
N VAL A 26 -18.34 -9.27 -11.44
CA VAL A 26 -19.43 -8.84 -12.33
C VAL A 26 -20.55 -9.90 -12.49
N VAL A 27 -20.57 -10.98 -11.70
CA VAL A 27 -21.65 -12.00 -11.78
C VAL A 27 -22.24 -12.33 -10.41
N PHE A 28 -22.72 -11.31 -9.69
CA PHE A 28 -23.82 -11.34 -8.71
C PHE A 28 -24.22 -9.86 -8.58
N ASP A 29 -25.39 -9.40 -9.03
CA ASP A 29 -26.68 -9.65 -8.41
C ASP A 29 -27.83 -9.33 -9.39
N ALA A 30 -28.88 -10.13 -9.33
CA ALA A 30 -30.16 -9.83 -9.96
C ALA A 30 -31.21 -9.86 -8.85
N ALA A 31 -31.77 -8.68 -8.57
CA ALA A 31 -32.88 -8.37 -7.69
C ALA A 31 -32.53 -8.06 -6.21
N GLY A 32 -32.23 -6.78 -5.95
CA GLY A 32 -32.42 -6.12 -4.67
C GLY A 32 -32.96 -4.71 -4.91
N ASP A 33 -34.07 -4.37 -4.26
CA ASP A 33 -34.76 -3.08 -4.34
C ASP A 33 -33.88 -1.92 -3.80
N GLY A 34 -33.97 -0.75 -4.44
CA GLY A 34 -33.09 0.40 -4.27
C GLY A 34 -33.34 1.19 -2.97
N SER A 35 -32.90 0.67 -1.84
CA SER A 35 -32.72 1.47 -0.62
C SER A 35 -31.25 1.85 -0.47
N GLU A 36 -30.95 3.16 -0.52
CA GLU A 36 -29.65 3.69 -0.06
C GLU A 36 -29.37 3.13 1.34
N PRO A 37 -28.17 2.59 1.62
CA PRO A 37 -27.83 2.16 2.97
C PRO A 37 -28.03 3.32 3.95
N PRO A 38 -28.54 3.06 5.17
CA PRO A 38 -28.75 4.11 6.15
C PRO A 38 -27.44 4.86 6.41
N ARG A 39 -27.50 6.20 6.31
CA ARG A 39 -26.38 7.10 6.60
C ARG A 39 -26.29 7.22 8.13
N GLU A 40 -25.31 6.54 8.71
CA GLU A 40 -25.02 6.61 10.14
C GLU A 40 -23.95 7.68 10.35
N PHE A 41 -24.35 8.82 10.95
CA PHE A 41 -23.45 9.90 11.34
C PHE A 41 -23.04 9.69 12.80
N ALA A 42 -21.76 9.93 13.09
CA ALA A 42 -21.25 9.97 14.46
C ALA A 42 -21.50 11.34 15.06
N THR A 43 -21.75 11.40 16.37
CA THR A 43 -21.84 12.66 17.10
C THR A 43 -20.47 13.07 17.65
N VAL A 44 -20.14 14.35 17.52
CA VAL A 44 -18.85 14.95 17.95
C VAL A 44 -19.16 16.19 18.80
N ASP A 45 -18.18 16.65 19.57
CA ASP A 45 -18.25 17.81 20.48
C ASP A 45 -19.41 17.70 21.49
N ASN A 46 -19.40 16.66 22.32
CA ASN A 46 -20.47 16.42 23.30
C ASN A 46 -21.89 16.38 22.69
N GLU A 47 -22.01 15.82 21.48
CA GLU A 47 -23.27 15.65 20.75
C GLU A 47 -23.87 16.95 20.18
N THR A 48 -23.07 17.99 19.97
CA THR A 48 -23.50 19.23 19.31
C THR A 48 -23.40 19.15 17.80
N SER A 49 -22.55 18.28 17.27
CA SER A 49 -22.26 18.17 15.83
C SER A 49 -22.35 16.75 15.32
N ALA A 50 -22.67 16.62 14.03
CA ALA A 50 -22.75 15.34 13.33
C ALA A 50 -21.61 15.23 12.30
N LEU A 51 -20.85 14.13 12.33
CA LEU A 51 -19.72 13.86 11.47
C LEU A 51 -19.96 12.57 10.69
N TRP A 52 -19.71 12.61 9.38
CA TRP A 52 -19.63 11.42 8.56
C TRP A 52 -18.33 10.68 8.92
N PRO A 53 -18.38 9.42 9.40
CA PRO A 53 -17.22 8.78 10.01
C PRO A 53 -16.23 8.20 8.99
N TYR A 54 -16.34 8.62 7.73
CA TYR A 54 -15.50 8.19 6.61
C TYR A 54 -15.08 9.37 5.75
N THR A 55 -14.09 9.14 4.92
CA THR A 55 -13.74 10.02 3.80
C THR A 55 -14.45 9.57 2.52
N SER A 56 -14.48 10.43 1.51
CA SER A 56 -15.12 10.19 0.22
C SER A 56 -14.28 10.76 -0.93
N ARG A 57 -14.29 10.09 -2.10
CA ARG A 57 -13.58 10.54 -3.31
C ARG A 57 -14.16 11.80 -3.95
N ALA A 58 -15.40 12.12 -3.61
CA ALA A 58 -16.13 13.27 -4.10
C ALA A 58 -17.02 13.80 -2.98
N THR A 59 -17.63 14.96 -3.18
CA THR A 59 -18.65 15.53 -2.29
C THR A 59 -19.98 14.75 -2.40
N ALA A 60 -19.93 13.44 -2.17
CA ALA A 60 -21.03 12.49 -2.27
C ALA A 60 -20.77 11.26 -1.38
N PHE A 61 -21.79 10.77 -0.69
CA PHE A 61 -21.69 9.64 0.25
C PHE A 61 -21.39 8.28 -0.42
N ASP A 62 -21.83 8.09 -1.67
CA ASP A 62 -21.58 6.86 -2.45
C ASP A 62 -20.10 6.67 -2.82
N GLY A 63 -19.26 7.69 -2.61
CA GLY A 63 -17.83 7.69 -2.88
C GLY A 63 -16.95 7.30 -1.70
N ARG A 64 -17.51 6.67 -0.65
CA ARG A 64 -16.84 6.31 0.61
C ARG A 64 -15.48 5.62 0.39
N THR A 65 -14.48 6.02 1.17
CA THR A 65 -13.11 5.46 1.22
C THR A 65 -12.78 5.00 2.66
N LEU A 66 -11.63 5.35 3.23
CA LEU A 66 -11.23 4.91 4.57
C LEU A 66 -11.97 5.68 5.66
N ALA A 67 -12.09 5.06 6.84
CA ALA A 67 -12.67 5.67 8.02
C ALA A 67 -11.82 6.85 8.56
N LEU A 68 -12.49 7.74 9.28
CA LEU A 68 -11.83 8.64 10.23
C LEU A 68 -11.52 7.85 11.49
N ASN A 69 -10.30 7.94 12.00
CA ASN A 69 -9.85 7.12 13.13
C ASN A 69 -9.24 7.94 14.27
N LEU A 70 -9.10 9.26 14.11
CA LEU A 70 -8.84 10.16 15.23
C LEU A 70 -9.71 11.42 15.21
N ILE A 71 -9.96 11.98 16.39
CA ILE A 71 -10.53 13.31 16.61
C ILE A 71 -9.70 13.99 17.69
N VAL A 72 -9.20 15.19 17.40
CA VAL A 72 -8.48 16.03 18.36
C VAL A 72 -9.36 17.23 18.68
N TYR A 73 -9.79 17.38 19.93
CA TYR A 73 -10.48 18.58 20.40
C TYR A 73 -9.45 19.66 20.73
N GLY A 74 -9.51 20.75 19.97
CA GLY A 74 -8.57 21.86 20.00
C GLY A 74 -8.45 22.55 18.64
N ASP A 75 -7.55 23.52 18.55
CA ASP A 75 -7.29 24.28 17.33
C ASP A 75 -6.53 23.42 16.29
N THR A 76 -6.91 23.54 15.03
CA THR A 76 -6.35 22.75 13.93
C THR A 76 -4.88 23.08 13.66
N GLU A 77 -4.50 24.37 13.70
CA GLU A 77 -3.13 24.81 13.50
C GLU A 77 -2.25 24.37 14.69
N GLU A 78 -2.76 24.47 15.92
CA GLU A 78 -2.08 23.99 17.11
C GLU A 78 -1.86 22.47 17.06
N THR A 79 -2.84 21.70 16.58
CA THR A 79 -2.73 20.26 16.40
C THR A 79 -1.64 19.90 15.39
N ALA A 80 -1.59 20.58 14.24
CA ALA A 80 -0.53 20.40 13.24
C ALA A 80 0.86 20.75 13.82
N LEU A 81 0.95 21.82 14.61
CA LEU A 81 2.19 22.24 15.26
C LEU A 81 2.65 21.22 16.32
N HIS A 82 1.74 20.65 17.10
CA HIS A 82 2.09 19.61 18.06
C HIS A 82 2.67 18.36 17.37
N LEU A 83 2.06 17.94 16.26
CA LEU A 83 2.55 16.80 15.49
C LEU A 83 3.92 17.08 14.84
N THR A 84 4.13 18.26 14.27
CA THR A 84 5.37 18.58 13.53
C THR A 84 6.53 19.05 14.41
N GLU A 85 6.26 19.76 15.51
CA GLU A 85 7.32 20.37 16.34
C GLU A 85 7.51 19.73 17.72
N GLN A 86 6.50 19.02 18.24
CA GLN A 86 6.47 18.59 19.65
C GLN A 86 6.24 17.09 19.86
N SER A 87 6.09 16.34 18.77
CA SER A 87 5.95 14.89 18.78
C SER A 87 7.33 14.21 18.73
N GLU A 88 7.37 12.90 18.92
CA GLU A 88 8.56 12.06 18.78
C GLU A 88 8.77 11.58 17.34
N GLY A 89 7.72 11.58 16.52
CA GLY A 89 7.77 11.27 15.10
C GLY A 89 8.41 12.40 14.27
N ASP A 90 8.94 12.03 13.11
CA ASP A 90 9.51 12.96 12.13
C ASP A 90 8.41 13.43 11.17
N TRP A 91 7.30 13.99 11.70
CA TRP A 91 6.15 14.42 10.89
C TRP A 91 6.50 15.65 10.04
N ASN A 92 6.26 15.54 8.73
CA ASN A 92 6.45 16.61 7.75
C ASN A 92 5.16 16.90 7.00
N GLU A 93 5.00 18.14 6.54
CA GLU A 93 3.94 18.51 5.60
C GLU A 93 4.11 17.75 4.28
N THR A 94 3.01 17.23 3.73
CA THR A 94 3.03 16.55 2.45
C THR A 94 2.97 17.56 1.31
N ASP A 95 3.99 17.55 0.43
CA ASP A 95 4.02 18.41 -0.75
C ASP A 95 2.86 18.08 -1.73
N GLU A 96 2.37 19.07 -2.48
CA GLU A 96 1.29 18.87 -3.49
C GLU A 96 1.65 17.78 -4.53
N GLU A 97 2.93 17.64 -4.86
CA GLU A 97 3.42 16.59 -5.75
C GLU A 97 3.34 15.17 -5.16
N GLU A 98 3.32 15.07 -3.84
CA GLU A 98 3.29 13.84 -3.04
C GLU A 98 1.90 13.52 -2.49
N ALA A 99 1.00 14.52 -2.48
CA ALA A 99 -0.40 14.43 -2.10
C ALA A 99 -1.16 13.42 -2.99
N ASP A 100 -1.53 12.31 -2.36
CA ASP A 100 -2.27 11.14 -2.87
C ASP A 100 -2.37 10.96 -4.40
N VAL A 101 -1.29 10.47 -5.02
CA VAL A 101 -1.38 9.78 -6.32
C VAL A 101 -1.88 8.32 -6.14
N GLY A 102 -2.32 7.96 -4.92
CA GLY A 102 -2.90 6.67 -4.56
C GLY A 102 -4.34 6.56 -5.04
N GLY A 103 -4.54 5.83 -6.14
CA GLY A 103 -5.85 5.26 -6.42
C GLY A 103 -6.20 4.26 -5.33
N ALA A 104 -7.13 4.58 -4.45
CA ALA A 104 -7.81 3.59 -3.62
C ALA A 104 -8.54 2.60 -4.53
N GLU A 105 -7.91 1.47 -4.86
CA GLU A 105 -8.59 0.33 -5.47
C GLU A 105 -8.99 -0.68 -4.39
N ASP A 106 -10.30 -0.93 -4.38
CA ASP A 106 -10.97 -2.14 -3.92
C ASP A 106 -10.92 -2.50 -2.43
N ASP A 107 -11.28 -1.55 -1.56
CA ASP A 107 -12.02 -1.92 -0.36
C ASP A 107 -13.50 -2.02 -0.73
N GLU A 108 -14.02 -3.24 -0.68
CA GLU A 108 -15.37 -3.70 -0.99
C GLU A 108 -16.40 -2.60 -1.31
N ALA A 109 -16.79 -2.54 -2.58
CA ALA A 109 -18.13 -2.09 -2.95
C ALA A 109 -19.16 -3.02 -2.27
N VAL A 110 -19.50 -2.72 -1.02
CA VAL A 110 -20.64 -3.31 -0.33
C VAL A 110 -21.89 -2.82 -1.06
N PHE A 111 -22.40 -3.66 -1.96
CA PHE A 111 -23.72 -3.64 -2.57
C PHE A 111 -24.29 -2.25 -2.92
N GLY A 112 -23.77 -1.64 -3.98
CA GLY A 112 -24.37 -0.46 -4.60
C GLY A 112 -23.98 -0.37 -6.07
N THR A 113 -24.88 -0.70 -6.98
CA THR A 113 -24.70 -0.50 -8.42
C THR A 113 -25.04 0.94 -8.79
N ALA A 114 -24.12 1.85 -8.50
CA ALA A 114 -24.09 3.17 -9.12
C ALA A 114 -22.66 3.50 -9.51
N THR A 115 -22.28 3.12 -10.74
CA THR A 115 -21.11 3.73 -11.39
C THR A 115 -21.47 5.18 -11.71
N ALA A 116 -21.35 6.05 -10.72
CA ALA A 116 -21.36 7.49 -10.94
C ALA A 116 -20.04 7.83 -11.64
N TRP A 117 -20.10 7.98 -12.97
CA TRP A 117 -19.03 8.57 -13.75
C TRP A 117 -18.90 10.05 -13.35
N GLY A 118 -18.10 10.32 -12.31
CA GLY A 118 -17.62 11.65 -11.93
C GLY A 118 -16.20 11.89 -12.46
N ASN A 119 -15.81 13.17 -12.56
CA ASN A 119 -14.42 13.54 -12.89
C ASN A 119 -13.46 12.85 -11.92
N ALA A 120 -12.39 12.25 -12.44
CA ALA A 120 -11.30 11.74 -11.63
C ALA A 120 -10.48 12.93 -11.08
N GLU A 121 -10.92 13.51 -9.97
CA GLU A 121 -10.15 14.47 -9.16
C GLU A 121 -9.41 13.66 -8.09
N GLY A 122 -8.42 12.87 -8.54
CA GLY A 122 -7.68 11.93 -7.71
C GLY A 122 -6.54 12.62 -6.96
N SER A 123 -6.86 13.30 -5.86
CA SER A 123 -5.94 13.53 -4.74
C SER A 123 -6.75 13.91 -3.50
N THR A 124 -7.62 14.91 -3.65
CA THR A 124 -8.53 15.40 -2.58
C THR A 124 -9.54 14.33 -2.15
N ARG A 125 -9.74 14.25 -0.85
CA ARG A 125 -10.73 13.45 -0.14
C ARG A 125 -11.59 14.41 0.67
N TYR A 126 -12.87 14.09 0.70
CA TYR A 126 -13.84 14.90 1.40
C TYR A 126 -14.40 14.14 2.60
N THR A 127 -14.65 14.84 3.69
CA THR A 127 -15.57 14.37 4.74
C THR A 127 -16.78 15.29 4.80
N TYR A 128 -17.82 14.87 5.51
CA TYR A 128 -19.03 15.68 5.69
C TYR A 128 -19.28 15.91 7.16
N ALA A 129 -19.47 17.17 7.55
CA ALA A 129 -19.76 17.55 8.93
C ALA A 129 -20.91 18.55 8.98
N SER A 130 -21.77 18.40 9.98
CA SER A 130 -22.82 19.35 10.32
C SER A 130 -22.48 20.02 11.65
N PRO A 131 -22.54 21.37 11.74
CA PRO A 131 -22.35 22.12 12.98
C PRO A 131 -23.58 22.01 13.92
N THR A 132 -24.51 21.11 13.59
CA THR A 132 -25.66 20.78 14.42
C THR A 132 -25.83 19.27 14.46
N PRO A 133 -26.62 18.72 15.39
CA PRO A 133 -26.91 17.29 15.41
C PRO A 133 -27.76 16.84 14.21
N ASP A 134 -28.33 17.77 13.44
CA ASP A 134 -29.08 17.47 12.23
C ASP A 134 -28.11 17.33 11.04
N PRO A 135 -27.96 16.11 10.46
CA PRO A 135 -27.04 15.90 9.36
C PRO A 135 -27.46 16.60 8.06
N ASP A 136 -28.71 17.07 7.93
CA ASP A 136 -29.19 17.72 6.71
C ASP A 136 -28.61 19.14 6.50
N ASP A 137 -28.06 19.75 7.55
CA ASP A 137 -27.46 21.10 7.53
C ASP A 137 -25.93 21.09 7.36
N GLY A 138 -25.34 19.94 7.04
CA GLY A 138 -23.90 19.78 6.94
C GLY A 138 -23.27 20.23 5.62
N ILE A 139 -21.94 20.29 5.64
CA ILE A 139 -21.10 20.70 4.51
C ILE A 139 -20.01 19.67 4.26
N TRP A 140 -19.58 19.58 3.00
CA TRP A 140 -18.40 18.81 2.62
C TRP A 140 -17.14 19.61 2.92
N LEU A 141 -16.24 18.99 3.66
CA LEU A 141 -14.94 19.51 4.06
C LEU A 141 -13.88 18.85 3.19
N ALA A 142 -13.02 19.66 2.57
CA ALA A 142 -11.76 19.19 1.99
C ALA A 142 -10.70 19.08 3.08
N GLU A 143 -9.54 18.47 2.77
CA GLU A 143 -8.42 18.45 3.70
C GLU A 143 -7.96 19.87 4.08
N SER A 144 -7.73 20.09 5.37
CA SER A 144 -7.11 21.32 5.88
C SER A 144 -5.59 21.24 5.78
N TYR A 145 -5.02 20.07 6.08
CA TYR A 145 -3.59 19.77 5.91
C TYR A 145 -3.34 18.27 5.76
N GLU A 146 -2.19 17.90 5.21
CA GLU A 146 -1.70 16.52 5.12
C GLU A 146 -0.29 16.42 5.72
N LEU A 147 -0.06 15.42 6.57
CA LEU A 147 1.25 15.14 7.16
C LEU A 147 1.70 13.71 6.85
N HIS A 148 3.00 13.48 6.83
CA HIS A 148 3.57 12.15 6.79
C HIS A 148 4.78 11.97 7.71
N ASP A 149 5.00 10.74 8.17
CA ASP A 149 6.24 10.29 8.81
C ASP A 149 6.72 9.00 8.13
N GLY A 150 7.91 9.05 7.52
CA GLY A 150 8.54 7.91 6.84
C GLY A 150 9.22 8.30 5.54
N THR A 151 9.24 7.38 4.58
CA THR A 151 9.87 7.58 3.25
C THR A 151 8.88 7.31 2.14
N TYR A 152 8.89 8.15 1.10
CA TYR A 152 7.97 8.07 -0.03
C TYR A 152 8.11 6.74 -0.78
N LEU A 153 9.32 6.26 -1.07
CA LEU A 153 9.54 4.99 -1.80
C LEU A 153 9.64 3.75 -0.89
N GLY A 154 9.48 3.94 0.41
CA GLY A 154 9.45 2.91 1.44
C GLY A 154 8.05 2.76 2.04
N THR A 155 7.96 2.99 3.34
CA THR A 155 6.71 3.08 4.10
C THR A 155 6.61 4.42 4.79
N ARG A 156 5.37 4.87 5.01
CA ARG A 156 5.08 6.05 5.82
C ARG A 156 3.72 5.94 6.50
N HIS A 157 3.60 6.59 7.65
CA HIS A 157 2.32 6.98 8.23
C HIS A 157 1.88 8.28 7.56
N HIS A 158 0.60 8.38 7.21
CA HIS A 158 0.04 9.53 6.53
C HIS A 158 -1.23 9.98 7.24
N ILE A 159 -1.38 11.28 7.44
CA ILE A 159 -2.53 11.91 8.08
C ILE A 159 -3.18 12.86 7.09
N ARG A 160 -4.50 12.74 6.94
CA ARG A 160 -5.36 13.80 6.40
C ARG A 160 -6.19 14.38 7.51
N ALA A 161 -6.11 15.70 7.70
CA ALA A 161 -6.85 16.40 8.73
C ALA A 161 -7.97 17.25 8.13
N TYR A 162 -9.09 17.32 8.85
CA TYR A 162 -10.30 18.05 8.48
C TYR A 162 -10.70 18.94 9.65
N GLU A 163 -10.67 20.24 9.43
CA GLU A 163 -11.11 21.25 10.38
C GLU A 163 -12.64 21.30 10.49
N SER A 164 -13.14 21.62 11.69
CA SER A 164 -14.57 21.80 11.92
C SER A 164 -15.15 22.96 11.07
N PRO A 165 -16.45 22.89 10.69
CA PRO A 165 -17.09 23.91 9.85
C PRO A 165 -17.50 25.21 10.58
N ALA A 166 -17.38 25.31 11.91
CA ALA A 166 -17.94 26.40 12.73
C ALA A 166 -16.97 26.82 13.86
N ASP A 167 -17.42 27.63 14.83
CA ASP A 167 -16.65 28.01 16.04
C ASP A 167 -16.34 26.80 16.98
N GLU A 168 -16.42 25.58 16.46
CA GLU A 168 -16.13 24.34 17.17
C GLU A 168 -14.63 24.03 17.07
N ASN A 169 -14.01 23.68 18.19
CA ASN A 169 -12.59 23.39 18.23
C ASN A 169 -12.37 21.88 18.15
N TRP A 170 -12.50 21.30 16.95
CA TRP A 170 -12.07 19.94 16.71
C TRP A 170 -11.46 19.75 15.32
N THR A 171 -10.52 18.81 15.24
CA THR A 171 -9.91 18.32 14.01
C THR A 171 -10.16 16.84 13.90
N ALA A 172 -10.86 16.40 12.85
CA ALA A 172 -10.99 14.97 12.55
C ALA A 172 -9.85 14.54 11.64
N MET A 173 -9.34 13.33 11.84
CA MET A 173 -8.23 12.81 11.06
C MET A 173 -8.50 11.41 10.53
N GLN A 174 -7.96 11.19 9.34
CA GLN A 174 -7.69 9.89 8.79
C GLN A 174 -6.17 9.67 8.84
N ALA A 175 -5.73 8.75 9.68
CA ALA A 175 -4.36 8.28 9.75
C ALA A 175 -4.26 6.88 9.11
N HIS A 176 -3.34 6.67 8.18
CA HIS A 176 -3.14 5.36 7.55
C HIS A 176 -1.67 5.10 7.25
N GLN A 177 -1.30 3.82 7.29
CA GLN A 177 0.04 3.34 6.95
C GLN A 177 -0.01 2.90 5.50
N GLU A 178 0.97 3.35 4.74
CA GLU A 178 1.07 3.02 3.33
C GLU A 178 2.51 2.72 2.93
N HIS A 179 2.64 1.97 1.84
CA HIS A 179 3.92 1.65 1.23
C HIS A 179 3.89 1.87 -0.27
N TRP A 180 5.05 2.22 -0.83
CA TRP A 180 5.20 2.31 -2.28
C TRP A 180 5.18 0.91 -2.93
N ASP A 181 4.19 0.67 -3.79
CA ASP A 181 4.10 -0.54 -4.59
C ASP A 181 4.78 -0.35 -5.95
N TRP A 182 5.93 -0.99 -6.16
CA TRP A 182 6.69 -0.91 -7.41
C TRP A 182 6.00 -1.48 -8.65
N PHE A 183 4.98 -2.32 -8.50
CA PHE A 183 4.24 -2.90 -9.62
C PHE A 183 3.04 -2.05 -10.00
N HIS A 184 2.46 -1.33 -9.05
CA HIS A 184 1.38 -0.39 -9.29
C HIS A 184 1.88 1.06 -9.48
N LEU A 185 3.13 1.35 -9.11
CA LEU A 185 3.77 2.67 -9.13
C LEU A 185 2.95 3.73 -8.35
N ARG A 186 2.46 3.33 -7.17
CA ARG A 186 1.66 4.16 -6.26
C ARG A 186 1.80 3.65 -4.84
N HIS A 187 1.37 4.45 -3.88
CA HIS A 187 1.15 4.00 -2.51
C HIS A 187 -0.04 3.05 -2.43
N THR A 188 0.12 2.01 -1.63
CA THR A 188 -0.94 1.08 -1.26
C THR A 188 -1.10 1.16 0.25
N VAL A 189 -2.31 1.46 0.69
CA VAL A 189 -2.67 1.47 2.11
C VAL A 189 -2.71 0.04 2.62
N ASP A 190 -2.10 -0.21 3.77
CA ASP A 190 -2.05 -1.53 4.37
C ASP A 190 -2.58 -1.59 5.81
N SER A 191 -2.60 -0.49 6.56
CA SER A 191 -3.28 -0.46 7.87
C SER A 191 -3.72 0.92 8.31
N ILE A 192 -4.98 1.06 8.72
CA ILE A 192 -5.48 2.25 9.44
C ILE A 192 -5.34 2.09 10.96
N GLU A 193 -5.40 0.86 11.47
CA GLU A 193 -5.28 0.58 12.91
C GLU A 193 -3.85 0.87 13.41
N GLU A 194 -2.82 0.46 12.66
CA GLU A 194 -1.41 0.68 13.04
C GLU A 194 -1.08 2.17 13.10
N SER A 195 -1.58 2.96 12.14
CA SER A 195 -1.38 4.41 12.15
C SER A 195 -2.20 5.12 13.21
N GLN A 196 -3.41 4.66 13.51
CA GLN A 196 -4.17 5.17 14.65
C GLN A 196 -3.39 4.99 15.95
N GLN A 197 -2.85 3.79 16.20
CA GLN A 197 -2.05 3.50 17.39
C GLN A 197 -0.75 4.31 17.44
N TYR A 198 -0.12 4.52 16.28
CA TYR A 198 1.08 5.34 16.17
C TYR A 198 0.79 6.79 16.57
N VAL A 199 -0.21 7.42 15.96
CA VAL A 199 -0.61 8.81 16.27
C VAL A 199 -1.15 8.92 17.71
N GLU A 200 -1.90 7.93 18.19
CA GLU A 200 -2.35 7.87 19.59
C GLU A 200 -1.17 7.92 20.56
N THR A 201 -0.08 7.20 20.27
CA THR A 201 1.15 7.20 21.07
C THR A 201 1.82 8.58 21.08
N GLU A 202 1.75 9.33 19.97
CA GLU A 202 2.32 10.68 19.89
C GLU A 202 1.66 11.67 20.85
N PHE A 203 0.38 11.46 21.20
CA PHE A 203 -0.36 12.28 22.16
C PHE A 203 -0.31 11.75 23.61
N MET A 204 -0.08 10.44 23.80
CA MET A 204 -0.09 9.82 25.13
C MET A 204 0.99 10.39 26.08
N GLY A 205 0.54 10.84 27.25
CA GLY A 205 1.44 11.30 28.32
C GLY A 205 2.17 12.62 28.01
N ARG A 206 1.76 13.32 26.95
CA ARG A 206 2.26 14.66 26.62
C ARG A 206 1.70 15.70 27.60
N TRP A 207 2.48 16.75 27.83
CA TRP A 207 2.12 17.77 28.82
C TRP A 207 0.99 18.70 28.34
N PHE A 208 0.74 18.76 27.03
CA PHE A 208 -0.29 19.56 26.36
C PHE A 208 -1.59 18.76 26.10
N VAL A 209 -1.66 17.51 26.53
CA VAL A 209 -2.84 16.65 26.37
C VAL A 209 -3.48 16.42 27.73
N ASP A 210 -4.78 16.68 27.84
CA ASP A 210 -5.56 16.44 29.06
C ASP A 210 -5.98 14.97 29.17
N ASP A 211 -6.53 14.39 28.09
CA ASP A 211 -6.94 12.98 28.05
C ASP A 211 -6.81 12.37 26.64
N VAL A 212 -6.67 11.04 26.60
CA VAL A 212 -6.71 10.24 25.37
C VAL A 212 -7.65 9.07 25.60
N THR A 213 -8.76 9.03 24.87
CA THR A 213 -9.79 8.00 25.01
C THR A 213 -10.10 7.34 23.67
N ARG A 214 -10.82 6.21 23.70
CA ARG A 214 -11.36 5.58 22.48
C ARG A 214 -12.88 5.56 22.56
N VAL A 215 -13.53 5.99 21.49
CA VAL A 215 -14.99 6.02 21.35
C VAL A 215 -15.39 5.15 20.15
N HIS A 216 -16.41 4.33 20.32
CA HIS A 216 -16.94 3.52 19.23
C HIS A 216 -17.82 4.39 18.32
N MET A 217 -17.49 4.45 17.04
CA MET A 217 -18.24 5.21 16.02
C MET A 217 -18.89 4.30 14.96
N ASP A 218 -18.87 2.98 15.17
CA ASP A 218 -19.46 1.99 14.26
C ASP A 218 -18.93 2.13 12.81
N ASN A 219 -17.68 2.56 12.67
CA ASN A 219 -17.02 2.79 11.37
C ASN A 219 -16.11 1.66 10.91
N ASP A 220 -16.40 0.44 11.36
CA ASP A 220 -15.68 -0.81 11.11
C ASP A 220 -15.71 -1.28 9.64
N ARG A 221 -16.52 -0.63 8.80
CA ARG A 221 -16.65 -0.95 7.36
C ARG A 221 -15.54 -0.36 6.48
N SER A 222 -14.32 -0.22 7.00
CA SER A 222 -13.13 0.23 6.26
C SER A 222 -11.92 -0.66 6.58
N SER A 223 -11.02 -0.87 5.61
CA SER A 223 -9.78 -1.68 5.70
C SER A 223 -9.75 -2.66 6.90
N ASP A 224 -8.91 -2.38 7.90
CA ASP A 224 -8.71 -3.13 9.14
C ASP A 224 -9.20 -2.35 10.37
N GLY A 225 -10.07 -1.36 10.17
CA GLY A 225 -10.64 -0.56 11.25
C GLY A 225 -11.60 -1.38 12.10
N ASP A 226 -11.51 -1.22 13.42
CA ASP A 226 -12.31 -1.97 14.40
C ASP A 226 -13.55 -1.22 14.89
N GLY A 227 -13.86 -0.07 14.28
CA GLY A 227 -14.98 0.79 14.66
C GLY A 227 -14.67 1.79 15.78
N TRP A 228 -13.46 1.78 16.34
CA TRP A 228 -13.05 2.69 17.41
C TRP A 228 -12.24 3.87 16.87
N VAL A 229 -12.57 5.05 17.36
CA VAL A 229 -11.88 6.31 17.04
C VAL A 229 -11.15 6.79 18.28
N THR A 230 -9.90 7.19 18.12
CA THR A 230 -9.10 7.79 19.20
C THR A 230 -9.47 9.26 19.34
N VAL A 231 -9.85 9.66 20.55
CA VAL A 231 -10.24 11.02 20.89
C VAL A 231 -9.19 11.62 21.80
N VAL A 232 -8.65 12.78 21.42
CA VAL A 232 -7.62 13.51 22.18
C VAL A 232 -8.18 14.85 22.61
N ASP A 233 -8.13 15.15 23.90
CA ASP A 233 -8.49 16.47 24.43
C ASP A 233 -7.22 17.29 24.69
N LEU A 234 -7.04 18.40 23.97
CA LEU A 234 -5.91 19.31 24.19
C LEU A 234 -6.16 20.18 25.45
N ALA A 235 -5.10 20.42 26.21
CA ALA A 235 -5.17 21.18 27.45
C ALA A 235 -4.99 22.69 27.21
N ASP A 236 -5.92 23.52 27.68
CA ASP A 236 -5.80 25.00 27.70
C ASP A 236 -4.72 25.46 28.71
N ARG A 237 -3.42 25.34 28.38
CA ARG A 237 -2.33 25.85 29.22
C ARG A 237 -1.20 26.46 28.39
N PRO A 238 -0.63 27.61 28.83
CA PRO A 238 0.47 28.23 28.12
C PRO A 238 1.69 27.31 28.10
N THR A 239 2.29 27.23 26.92
CA THR A 239 3.49 26.45 26.57
C THR A 239 4.54 26.44 27.67
N ALA A 240 4.82 25.24 28.19
CA ALA A 240 6.00 24.97 29.00
C ALA A 240 7.08 24.36 28.09
N LEU A 241 8.18 25.10 27.89
CA LEU A 241 9.39 24.65 27.21
C LEU A 241 9.85 23.30 27.78
N THR A 242 9.69 22.25 26.98
CA THR A 242 10.27 20.93 27.25
C THR A 242 11.64 20.86 26.61
N VAL A 243 12.64 20.42 27.37
CA VAL A 243 14.02 20.19 26.89
C VAL A 243 14.13 18.73 26.46
N PRO A 244 14.64 18.40 25.26
CA PRO A 244 14.73 17.01 24.84
C PRO A 244 15.77 16.24 25.67
N PHE A 245 15.37 15.08 26.19
CA PHE A 245 16.28 14.06 26.68
C PHE A 245 16.66 13.14 25.51
N VAL A 246 17.87 13.29 24.98
CA VAL A 246 18.44 12.38 23.98
C VAL A 246 18.81 11.05 24.66
N GLY A 247 17.97 10.04 24.47
CA GLY A 247 18.22 8.66 24.88
C GLY A 247 18.87 7.86 23.76
N LEU A 248 20.12 7.46 23.93
CA LEU A 248 20.86 6.62 22.99
C LEU A 248 20.66 5.14 23.35
N LEU A 249 19.77 4.45 22.61
CA LEU A 249 19.58 2.99 22.59
C LEU A 249 19.40 2.61 21.12
N GLY A 250 19.98 1.59 20.51
CA GLY A 250 20.97 0.60 20.90
C GLY A 250 21.16 -0.27 19.64
N ALA A 251 22.32 -0.20 19.00
CA ALA A 251 22.63 -1.04 17.85
C ALA A 251 23.14 -2.40 18.33
N SER A 252 22.27 -3.42 18.37
CA SER A 252 22.72 -4.79 18.66
C SER A 252 21.77 -5.88 18.16
N VAL A 253 21.70 -6.08 16.84
CA VAL A 253 21.52 -7.43 16.27
C VAL A 253 22.36 -7.59 14.99
N LEU A 254 23.67 -7.86 15.15
CA LEU A 254 24.42 -8.60 14.13
C LEU A 254 24.55 -10.04 14.62
N ARG A 255 23.64 -10.90 14.16
CA ARG A 255 23.77 -12.34 14.34
C ARG A 255 24.94 -12.83 13.48
N ARG A 256 25.98 -13.27 14.18
CA ARG A 256 27.16 -13.95 13.64
C ARG A 256 26.72 -15.31 13.09
N PHE A 257 26.47 -15.41 11.78
CA PHE A 257 26.36 -16.72 11.13
C PHE A 257 27.74 -17.38 11.14
N ASP A 258 27.81 -18.55 11.77
CA ASP A 258 28.99 -19.40 11.75
C ASP A 258 29.24 -19.89 10.31
N ARG A 259 30.28 -19.33 9.66
CA ARG A 259 30.64 -19.60 8.26
C ARG A 259 31.19 -21.00 8.01
N ALA A 260 31.34 -21.85 9.03
CA ALA A 260 32.09 -23.11 8.90
C ALA A 260 31.25 -24.33 8.50
N SER A 261 29.92 -24.32 8.62
CA SER A 261 29.07 -25.50 8.40
C SER A 261 28.29 -25.52 7.07
N VAL A 262 28.15 -24.37 6.40
CA VAL A 262 27.39 -24.25 5.12
C VAL A 262 28.25 -24.57 3.89
N VAL A 263 29.57 -24.37 3.96
CA VAL A 263 30.46 -24.36 2.78
C VAL A 263 30.64 -25.73 2.11
N ARG A 264 30.33 -26.85 2.77
CA ARG A 264 30.66 -28.20 2.25
C ARG A 264 29.57 -28.88 1.40
N TYR A 265 28.31 -28.44 1.50
CA TYR A 265 27.21 -28.97 0.66
C TYR A 265 26.96 -28.14 -0.62
N TRP A 266 27.48 -26.91 -0.65
CA TRP A 266 27.25 -25.90 -1.69
C TRP A 266 28.25 -25.95 -2.85
N GLY A 267 29.25 -26.85 -2.77
CA GLY A 267 30.34 -26.95 -3.75
C GLY A 267 29.98 -27.65 -5.07
N THR A 268 28.78 -28.22 -5.22
CA THR A 268 28.39 -28.84 -6.49
C THR A 268 27.87 -27.77 -7.47
N PRO A 269 28.31 -27.77 -8.75
CA PRO A 269 27.84 -26.81 -9.75
C PRO A 269 26.31 -26.79 -9.89
N ARG A 270 25.64 -27.92 -9.63
CA ARG A 270 24.17 -28.04 -9.68
C ARG A 270 23.48 -27.22 -8.59
N VAL A 271 23.88 -27.35 -7.33
CA VAL A 271 23.30 -26.60 -6.20
C VAL A 271 23.56 -25.10 -6.36
N ARG A 272 24.78 -24.72 -6.76
CA ARG A 272 25.11 -23.32 -7.02
C ARG A 272 24.24 -22.69 -8.10
N ASN A 273 24.01 -23.40 -9.22
CA ASN A 273 23.16 -22.89 -10.30
C ASN A 273 21.69 -22.81 -9.87
N ALA A 274 21.21 -23.76 -9.05
CA ALA A 274 19.84 -23.76 -8.55
C ALA A 274 19.55 -22.61 -7.59
N ILE A 275 20.54 -22.18 -6.80
CA ILE A 275 20.41 -21.07 -5.84
C ILE A 275 20.69 -19.70 -6.49
N ALA A 276 21.50 -19.66 -7.54
CA ALA A 276 21.83 -18.40 -8.22
C ALA A 276 20.58 -17.67 -8.76
N LEU A 277 19.62 -18.42 -9.31
CA LEU A 277 18.37 -17.86 -9.82
C LEU A 277 17.55 -17.14 -8.72
N PRO A 278 17.09 -17.81 -7.65
CA PRO A 278 16.31 -17.15 -6.60
C PRO A 278 17.08 -16.01 -5.93
N VAL A 279 18.38 -16.19 -5.67
CA VAL A 279 19.23 -15.13 -5.09
C VAL A 279 19.31 -13.91 -6.02
N SER A 280 19.40 -14.11 -7.34
CA SER A 280 19.43 -12.99 -8.28
C SER A 280 18.12 -12.20 -8.31
N LEU A 281 16.97 -12.87 -8.18
CA LEU A 281 15.66 -12.20 -8.14
C LEU A 281 15.48 -11.40 -6.86
N ILE A 282 15.84 -12.01 -5.72
CA ILE A 282 15.86 -11.32 -4.41
C ILE A 282 16.79 -10.10 -4.47
N ALA A 283 18.01 -10.27 -5.00
CA ALA A 283 18.99 -9.20 -5.07
C ALA A 283 18.53 -8.04 -5.97
N VAL A 284 17.97 -8.32 -7.15
CA VAL A 284 17.47 -7.26 -8.06
C VAL A 284 16.31 -6.50 -7.41
N TYR A 285 15.35 -7.22 -6.84
CA TYR A 285 14.16 -6.60 -6.26
C TYR A 285 14.49 -5.76 -5.02
N LEU A 286 15.24 -6.32 -4.07
CA LEU A 286 15.64 -5.58 -2.87
C LEU A 286 16.63 -4.44 -3.20
N PHE A 287 17.45 -4.58 -4.24
CA PHE A 287 18.29 -3.47 -4.71
C PHE A 287 17.44 -2.31 -5.23
N VAL A 288 16.35 -2.59 -5.96
CA VAL A 288 15.42 -1.55 -6.41
C VAL A 288 14.79 -0.84 -5.22
N ARG A 289 14.26 -1.60 -4.25
CA ARG A 289 13.67 -1.03 -3.03
C ARG A 289 14.67 -0.15 -2.26
N PHE A 290 15.72 -0.76 -1.73
CA PHE A 290 16.63 -0.07 -0.82
C PHE A 290 17.55 0.91 -1.53
N GLY A 291 17.85 0.67 -2.81
CA GLY A 291 18.59 1.62 -3.62
C GLY A 291 17.81 2.90 -3.87
N ALA A 292 16.49 2.80 -4.11
CA ALA A 292 15.63 3.95 -4.30
C ALA A 292 15.43 4.74 -2.99
N ILE A 293 15.12 4.06 -1.87
CA ILE A 293 15.00 4.70 -0.54
C ILE A 293 16.31 5.40 -0.15
N ALA A 294 17.46 4.75 -0.37
CA ALA A 294 18.75 5.36 -0.07
C ALA A 294 19.06 6.57 -0.96
N LEU A 295 18.58 6.57 -2.21
CA LEU A 295 18.78 7.68 -3.14
C LEU A 295 17.84 8.85 -2.83
N GLU A 296 16.59 8.57 -2.45
CA GLU A 296 15.61 9.52 -1.95
C GLU A 296 16.17 10.27 -0.73
N GLY A 297 16.62 9.55 0.31
CA GLY A 297 17.22 10.18 1.49
C GLY A 297 18.54 10.92 1.22
N ALA A 298 19.25 10.59 0.14
CA ALA A 298 20.47 11.30 -0.26
C ALA A 298 20.19 12.57 -1.08
N LEU A 299 19.00 12.69 -1.68
CA LEU A 299 18.61 13.77 -2.59
C LEU A 299 17.20 14.29 -2.25
N PRO A 300 16.99 14.84 -1.04
CA PRO A 300 15.65 15.21 -0.56
C PRO A 300 15.00 16.37 -1.34
N SER A 301 15.75 17.09 -2.17
CA SER A 301 15.22 18.17 -3.00
C SER A 301 14.71 17.70 -4.38
N LEU A 302 14.75 16.40 -4.67
CA LEU A 302 14.21 15.84 -5.91
C LEU A 302 12.88 15.17 -5.63
N ASP A 303 11.90 15.41 -6.51
CA ASP A 303 10.64 14.66 -6.53
C ASP A 303 10.94 13.14 -6.50
N PRO A 304 10.42 12.39 -5.51
CA PRO A 304 10.66 10.95 -5.38
C PRO A 304 10.30 10.13 -6.64
N ARG A 305 9.38 10.61 -7.48
CA ARG A 305 9.00 9.95 -8.75
C ARG A 305 10.14 10.00 -9.77
N ILE A 306 10.93 11.09 -9.77
CA ILE A 306 12.16 11.19 -10.58
C ILE A 306 13.21 10.22 -10.07
N VAL A 307 13.31 10.05 -8.74
CA VAL A 307 14.19 9.05 -8.11
C VAL A 307 13.76 7.63 -8.49
N ALA A 308 12.46 7.33 -8.52
CA ALA A 308 11.92 6.01 -8.83
C ALA A 308 12.07 5.61 -10.30
N ALA A 309 11.92 6.56 -11.23
CA ALA A 309 11.96 6.35 -12.68
C ALA A 309 13.13 5.48 -13.19
N PRO A 310 14.41 5.70 -12.80
CA PRO A 310 15.52 4.86 -13.24
C PRO A 310 15.51 3.43 -12.67
N PHE A 311 14.83 3.18 -11.56
CA PHE A 311 14.79 1.85 -10.94
C PHE A 311 13.71 0.94 -11.54
N TYR A 312 12.58 1.50 -12.00
CA TYR A 312 11.50 0.69 -12.57
C TYR A 312 11.93 -0.19 -13.76
N PRO A 313 12.78 0.26 -14.71
CA PRO A 313 13.34 -0.60 -15.76
C PRO A 313 14.09 -1.85 -15.25
N LEU A 314 14.65 -1.81 -14.03
CA LEU A 314 15.31 -2.96 -13.42
C LEU A 314 14.29 -4.02 -12.97
N ILE A 315 13.09 -3.63 -12.56
CA ILE A 315 11.98 -4.56 -12.34
C ILE A 315 11.48 -5.08 -13.69
N PHE A 316 11.11 -4.16 -14.58
CA PHE A 316 10.50 -4.47 -15.86
C PHE A 316 11.35 -5.43 -16.71
N GLY A 317 12.63 -5.12 -16.88
CA GLY A 317 13.56 -5.91 -17.69
C GLY A 317 14.48 -6.81 -16.88
N GLY A 318 14.95 -6.35 -15.71
CA GLY A 318 15.96 -7.06 -14.94
C GLY A 318 15.47 -8.38 -14.37
N LEU A 319 14.25 -8.46 -13.84
CA LEU A 319 13.70 -9.72 -13.30
C LEU A 319 13.55 -10.81 -14.39
N PRO A 320 12.92 -10.55 -15.56
CA PRO A 320 12.90 -11.52 -16.65
C PRO A 320 14.28 -11.86 -17.20
N VAL A 321 15.20 -10.89 -17.33
CA VAL A 321 16.55 -11.12 -17.85
C VAL A 321 17.36 -11.99 -16.91
N CYS A 322 17.37 -11.71 -15.60
CA CYS A 322 18.00 -12.55 -14.59
C CYS A 322 17.40 -13.96 -14.63
N THR A 323 16.08 -14.06 -14.68
CA THR A 323 15.37 -15.34 -14.81
C THR A 323 15.87 -16.14 -16.01
N TYR A 324 15.88 -15.50 -17.19
CA TYR A 324 16.32 -16.12 -18.43
C TYR A 324 17.79 -16.52 -18.42
N VAL A 325 18.68 -15.74 -17.80
CA VAL A 325 20.11 -16.00 -17.75
C VAL A 325 20.46 -17.13 -16.78
N PHE A 326 19.91 -17.10 -15.57
CA PHE A 326 20.25 -18.04 -14.51
C PHE A 326 19.53 -19.39 -14.63
N ALA A 327 18.34 -19.44 -15.25
CA ALA A 327 17.61 -20.69 -15.49
C ALA A 327 18.28 -21.62 -16.52
N ARG A 328 19.23 -21.11 -17.32
CA ARG A 328 19.86 -21.83 -18.46
C ARG A 328 20.45 -23.19 -18.13
N ARG A 329 20.86 -23.40 -16.88
CA ARG A 329 21.56 -24.62 -16.43
C ARG A 329 20.66 -25.57 -15.65
N LEU A 330 19.38 -25.26 -15.52
CA LEU A 330 18.41 -26.01 -14.75
C LEU A 330 17.56 -26.88 -15.69
N ASP A 331 17.01 -27.97 -15.15
CA ASP A 331 15.90 -28.70 -15.74
C ASP A 331 14.58 -27.93 -15.54
N ARG A 332 13.53 -28.29 -16.30
CA ARG A 332 12.25 -27.57 -16.33
C ARG A 332 11.60 -27.37 -14.95
N PRO A 333 11.33 -28.43 -14.15
CA PRO A 333 10.65 -28.24 -12.88
C PRO A 333 11.52 -27.44 -11.90
N THR A 334 12.83 -27.70 -11.85
CA THR A 334 13.74 -26.92 -11.01
C THR A 334 13.78 -25.45 -11.42
N ALA A 335 13.80 -25.14 -12.71
CA ALA A 335 13.79 -23.75 -13.21
C ALA A 335 12.51 -23.01 -12.82
N PHE A 336 11.34 -23.65 -13.02
CA PHE A 336 10.05 -23.08 -12.64
C PHE A 336 10.01 -22.78 -11.14
N SER A 337 10.26 -23.81 -10.31
CA SER A 337 10.18 -23.67 -8.86
C SER A 337 11.18 -22.66 -8.32
N ALA A 338 12.43 -22.66 -8.81
CA ALA A 338 13.45 -21.73 -8.37
C ALA A 338 13.11 -20.26 -8.72
N ALA A 339 12.51 -19.99 -9.88
CA ALA A 339 12.04 -18.65 -10.24
C ALA A 339 10.83 -18.22 -9.41
N SER A 340 9.77 -19.03 -9.37
CA SER A 340 8.52 -18.68 -8.69
C SER A 340 8.71 -18.55 -7.18
N ILE A 341 9.39 -19.50 -6.54
CA ILE A 341 9.69 -19.42 -5.10
C ILE A 341 10.68 -18.30 -4.82
N GLY A 342 11.71 -18.12 -5.66
CA GLY A 342 12.68 -17.05 -5.49
C GLY A 342 12.04 -15.66 -5.51
N PHE A 343 11.13 -15.43 -6.46
CA PHE A 343 10.35 -14.21 -6.53
C PHE A 343 9.38 -14.06 -5.34
N ALA A 344 8.64 -15.11 -4.98
CA ALA A 344 7.74 -15.07 -3.82
C ALA A 344 8.50 -14.74 -2.51
N VAL A 345 9.70 -15.30 -2.33
CA VAL A 345 10.58 -14.96 -1.19
C VAL A 345 11.06 -13.52 -1.27
N ALA A 346 11.38 -12.99 -2.46
CA ALA A 346 11.76 -11.58 -2.61
C ALA A 346 10.65 -10.64 -2.17
N ILE A 347 9.39 -10.93 -2.57
CA ILE A 347 8.21 -10.16 -2.17
C ILE A 347 7.95 -10.27 -0.66
N LEU A 348 8.01 -11.48 -0.11
CA LEU A 348 7.81 -11.67 1.33
C LEU A 348 8.87 -10.94 2.16
N LEU A 349 10.14 -10.98 1.73
CA LEU A 349 11.22 -10.25 2.39
C LEU A 349 11.00 -8.74 2.31
N ASP A 350 10.59 -8.21 1.15
CA ASP A 350 10.29 -6.78 0.98
C ASP A 350 9.20 -6.33 1.95
N TYR A 351 8.05 -7.01 1.94
CA TYR A 351 6.94 -6.69 2.86
C TYR A 351 7.33 -6.83 4.33
N THR A 352 8.06 -7.87 4.69
CA THR A 352 8.55 -8.04 6.07
C THR A 352 9.50 -6.90 6.48
N LEU A 353 10.34 -6.43 5.56
CA LEU A 353 11.29 -5.33 5.83
C LEU A 353 10.62 -3.96 5.85
N LEU A 354 9.49 -3.83 5.16
CA LEU A 354 8.63 -2.64 5.17
C LEU A 354 7.66 -2.63 6.35
N GLY A 355 7.48 -3.75 7.04
CA GLY A 355 6.52 -3.86 8.14
C GLY A 355 5.09 -4.15 7.69
N VAL A 356 4.84 -4.34 6.39
CA VAL A 356 3.51 -4.62 5.84
C VAL A 356 2.94 -5.91 6.43
N THR A 357 1.90 -5.78 7.26
CA THR A 357 1.27 -6.90 7.96
C THR A 357 0.03 -7.43 7.23
N GLN A 358 -0.62 -6.59 6.43
CA GLN A 358 -1.83 -6.92 5.68
C GLN A 358 -1.67 -6.61 4.19
N LEU A 359 -2.30 -7.42 3.35
CA LEU A 359 -2.24 -7.26 1.90
C LEU A 359 -3.62 -7.46 1.28
N PRO A 360 -4.07 -6.52 0.45
CA PRO A 360 -5.26 -6.72 -0.37
C PRO A 360 -5.16 -7.99 -1.24
N VAL A 361 -6.29 -8.69 -1.41
CA VAL A 361 -6.33 -9.98 -2.11
C VAL A 361 -5.92 -9.83 -3.58
N ASN A 362 -6.29 -8.73 -4.22
CA ASN A 362 -5.87 -8.38 -5.59
C ASN A 362 -4.34 -8.29 -5.71
N VAL A 363 -3.66 -7.67 -4.74
CA VAL A 363 -2.18 -7.61 -4.68
C VAL A 363 -1.60 -9.01 -4.57
N LEU A 364 -2.15 -9.87 -3.71
CA LEU A 364 -1.69 -11.26 -3.59
C LEU A 364 -1.83 -12.04 -4.91
N VAL A 365 -2.98 -11.91 -5.59
CA VAL A 365 -3.24 -12.53 -6.90
C VAL A 365 -2.27 -12.02 -7.96
N HIS A 366 -1.99 -10.71 -7.95
CA HIS A 366 -1.03 -10.08 -8.83
C HIS A 366 0.38 -10.66 -8.63
N ARG A 367 0.87 -10.71 -7.39
CA ARG A 367 2.20 -11.25 -7.05
C ARG A 367 2.33 -12.73 -7.37
N PHE A 368 1.28 -13.51 -7.12
CA PHE A 368 1.25 -14.92 -7.51
C PHE A 368 1.36 -15.08 -9.03
N SER A 369 0.62 -14.26 -9.78
CA SER A 369 0.65 -14.26 -11.24
C SER A 369 2.04 -13.88 -11.78
N ALA A 370 2.69 -12.87 -11.19
CA ALA A 370 4.05 -12.47 -11.54
C ALA A 370 5.05 -13.61 -11.29
N ALA A 371 4.93 -14.33 -10.17
CA ALA A 371 5.74 -15.51 -9.86
C ALA A 371 5.59 -16.62 -10.91
N VAL A 372 4.36 -16.85 -11.38
CA VAL A 372 4.05 -17.83 -12.43
C VAL A 372 4.63 -17.40 -13.78
N ALA A 373 4.51 -16.11 -14.14
CA ALA A 373 5.08 -15.57 -15.38
C ALA A 373 6.60 -15.76 -15.44
N LEU A 374 7.32 -15.44 -14.35
CA LEU A 374 8.76 -15.71 -14.25
C LEU A 374 9.06 -17.20 -14.29
N GLY A 375 8.23 -18.04 -13.67
CA GLY A 375 8.32 -19.51 -13.79
C GLY A 375 8.31 -19.98 -15.25
N PHE A 376 7.40 -19.44 -16.08
CA PHE A 376 7.35 -19.76 -17.52
C PHE A 376 8.57 -19.27 -18.30
N VAL A 377 9.07 -18.06 -17.99
CA VAL A 377 10.35 -17.57 -18.55
C VAL A 377 11.49 -18.53 -18.20
N ALA A 378 11.56 -18.99 -16.96
CA ALA A 378 12.59 -19.92 -16.49
C ALA A 378 12.52 -21.28 -17.18
N VAL A 379 11.32 -21.85 -17.34
CA VAL A 379 11.11 -23.13 -18.05
C VAL A 379 11.59 -23.03 -19.49
N GLY A 380 11.17 -21.97 -20.21
CA GLY A 380 11.58 -21.77 -21.60
C GLY A 380 13.09 -21.50 -21.76
N ALA A 381 13.74 -20.93 -20.74
CA ALA A 381 15.18 -20.72 -20.70
C ALA A 381 15.98 -21.98 -20.29
N SER A 382 15.33 -22.99 -19.71
CA SER A 382 15.96 -24.18 -19.13
C SER A 382 16.81 -24.95 -20.15
N HIS A 383 17.76 -25.74 -19.65
CA HIS A 383 18.67 -26.49 -20.51
C HIS A 383 17.93 -27.43 -21.47
N ALA A 384 16.82 -28.03 -21.02
CA ALA A 384 16.04 -28.98 -21.79
C ALA A 384 15.27 -28.36 -22.97
N GLU A 385 14.87 -27.09 -22.88
CA GLU A 385 14.07 -26.41 -23.91
C GLU A 385 14.93 -25.67 -24.94
N ARG A 386 16.12 -25.20 -24.58
CA ARG A 386 16.97 -24.40 -25.49
C ARG A 386 17.50 -25.15 -26.71
N PHE A 387 17.50 -26.49 -26.69
CA PHE A 387 17.96 -27.31 -27.82
C PHE A 387 16.81 -27.83 -28.70
N ASP A 388 15.55 -27.56 -28.33
CA ASP A 388 14.36 -27.92 -29.13
C ASP A 388 13.71 -26.64 -29.68
N SER A 389 14.10 -26.25 -30.89
CA SER A 389 13.72 -24.96 -31.49
C SER A 389 12.22 -24.79 -31.74
N GLU A 390 11.45 -25.89 -31.81
CA GLU A 390 10.00 -25.86 -32.05
C GLU A 390 9.19 -25.45 -30.80
N ARG A 391 9.84 -25.30 -29.63
CA ARG A 391 9.16 -25.11 -28.32
C ARG A 391 9.44 -23.80 -27.58
N HIS A 392 9.95 -22.76 -28.26
CA HIS A 392 10.12 -21.41 -27.68
C HIS A 392 8.82 -20.74 -27.18
N GLY A 393 7.67 -21.41 -27.27
CA GLY A 393 6.39 -20.94 -26.76
C GLY A 393 6.44 -20.53 -25.28
N TYR A 394 7.18 -21.23 -24.42
CA TYR A 394 7.18 -20.94 -22.98
C TYR A 394 7.81 -19.59 -22.61
N VAL A 395 8.95 -19.21 -23.21
CA VAL A 395 9.55 -17.88 -22.97
C VAL A 395 8.60 -16.78 -23.46
N ARG A 396 8.04 -16.95 -24.66
CA ARG A 396 7.10 -15.99 -25.22
C ARG A 396 5.86 -15.85 -24.34
N THR A 397 5.27 -16.96 -23.89
CA THR A 397 4.14 -16.95 -22.96
C THR A 397 4.53 -16.25 -21.66
N GLY A 398 5.64 -16.60 -21.03
CA GLY A 398 6.09 -15.97 -19.79
C GLY A 398 6.34 -14.46 -19.92
N VAL A 399 6.96 -14.02 -21.01
CA VAL A 399 7.19 -12.59 -21.28
C VAL A 399 5.87 -11.86 -21.55
N ILE A 400 4.95 -12.43 -22.33
CA ILE A 400 3.63 -11.81 -22.55
C ILE A 400 2.88 -11.69 -21.23
N LEU A 401 2.86 -12.74 -20.41
CA LEU A 401 2.24 -12.72 -19.09
C LEU A 401 2.87 -11.64 -18.21
N TRP A 402 4.20 -11.56 -18.17
CA TRP A 402 4.93 -10.56 -17.42
C TRP A 402 4.55 -9.13 -17.85
N VAL A 403 4.55 -8.87 -19.16
CA VAL A 403 4.18 -7.55 -19.69
C VAL A 403 2.72 -7.22 -19.37
N VAL A 404 1.80 -8.16 -19.52
CA VAL A 404 0.39 -7.93 -19.17
C VAL A 404 0.23 -7.65 -17.68
N ILE A 405 0.90 -8.42 -16.81
CA ILE A 405 0.83 -8.24 -15.35
C ILE A 405 1.43 -6.89 -14.93
N LEU A 406 2.48 -6.42 -15.60
CA LEU A 406 3.06 -5.10 -15.31
C LEU A 406 2.25 -3.93 -15.87
N LEU A 407 1.68 -4.08 -17.07
CA LEU A 407 1.00 -2.98 -17.73
C LEU A 407 -0.47 -2.86 -17.34
N LEU A 408 -1.17 -3.96 -17.04
CA LEU A 408 -2.60 -3.93 -16.73
C LEU A 408 -2.93 -3.03 -15.54
N PRO A 409 -2.21 -3.07 -14.41
CA PRO A 409 -2.47 -2.15 -13.32
C PRO A 409 -2.23 -0.69 -13.75
N LEU A 410 -1.20 -0.43 -14.56
CA LEU A 410 -0.92 0.92 -15.07
C LEU A 410 -1.98 1.45 -16.06
N LEU A 411 -2.80 0.56 -16.65
CA LEU A 411 -3.84 0.91 -17.62
C LEU A 411 -5.21 1.14 -16.98
N GLN A 412 -5.43 0.79 -15.71
CA GLN A 412 -6.65 1.15 -14.97
C GLN A 412 -6.77 2.67 -14.75
N PHE A 413 -5.84 3.45 -15.30
CA PHE A 413 -5.66 4.89 -15.12
C PHE A 413 -5.71 5.71 -16.43
N VAL A 414 -6.14 5.10 -17.56
CA VAL A 414 -6.52 5.81 -18.80
C VAL A 414 -7.98 5.55 -19.09
#